data_AF-A0A0F9LY59-F1
#
_entry.id   AF-A0A0F9LY59-F1
#
_cell.length_a   1.000
_cell.length_b   1.000
_cell.length_c   1.000
_cell.angle_alpha   90.00
_cell.angle_beta   90.00
_cell.angle_gamma   90.00
#
_symmetry.space_group_name_H-M   'P 1'
#
loop_
_entity.id
_entity.type
_entity.pdbx_description
1 polymer ?
#
loop_
_entity_poly.entity_id
_entity_poly.type
_entity_poly.pdbx_seq_one_letter_code
_entity_poly.pdbx_strand_id
1 'polypeptide(L)'
;MSDRAEGPWEVDDIIQVSPGHDETFGAALLIVTEVKLWGIKGYVQTPDSGQVFYRLPYKQKTTEHGEVFPAGLRVGTAHWLTS
;
A
#
# COMPACT_ATOMS: atom_id res chain seq x y z
N MET A 1 -12.17 20.04 -0.30
CA MET A 1 -10.71 20.06 -0.11
C MET A 1 -10.23 18.64 -0.23
N SER A 2 -9.41 18.31 -1.24
CA SER A 2 -8.96 16.95 -1.51
C SER A 2 -7.69 16.71 -0.67
N ASP A 3 -7.81 15.94 0.41
CA ASP A 3 -6.70 15.46 1.25
C ASP A 3 -5.82 14.45 0.48
N ARG A 4 -5.22 14.86 -0.64
CA ARG A 4 -4.15 14.09 -1.27
C ARG A 4 -2.88 14.38 -0.49
N ALA A 5 -2.40 13.36 0.22
CA ALA A 5 -1.09 13.39 0.84
C ALA A 5 -0.01 13.17 -0.23
N GLU A 6 1.03 13.99 -0.23
CA GLU A 6 2.26 13.73 -0.99
C GLU A 6 3.05 12.63 -0.27
N GLY A 7 2.60 11.38 -0.40
CA GLY A 7 3.34 10.18 0.00
C GLY A 7 4.09 9.59 -1.20
N PRO A 8 4.98 8.59 -1.00
CA PRO A 8 5.72 7.94 -2.10
C PRO A 8 4.83 7.06 -3.00
N TRP A 9 3.51 7.07 -2.80
CA TRP A 9 2.54 6.17 -3.41
C TRP A 9 1.52 6.96 -4.20
N GLU A 10 1.13 6.40 -5.33
CA GLU A 10 0.06 6.92 -6.17
C GLU A 10 -1.12 5.95 -6.20
N VAL A 11 -2.28 6.46 -6.62
CA VAL A 11 -3.40 5.57 -6.96
C VAL A 11 -2.96 4.67 -8.12
N ASP A 12 -3.43 3.43 -8.12
CA ASP A 12 -3.06 2.36 -9.05
C ASP A 12 -1.65 1.77 -8.87
N ASP A 13 -0.89 2.20 -7.86
CA ASP A 13 0.33 1.49 -7.50
C ASP A 13 0.04 0.07 -6.98
N ILE A 14 0.94 -0.85 -7.29
CA ILE A 14 0.96 -2.20 -6.72
C ILE A 14 2.07 -2.26 -5.68
N ILE A 15 1.69 -2.61 -4.46
CA ILE A 15 2.58 -2.63 -3.30
C ILE A 15 2.58 -4.02 -2.71
N GLN A 16 3.77 -4.55 -2.43
CA GLN A 16 3.88 -5.75 -1.63
C GLN A 16 3.92 -5.36 -0.16
N VAL A 17 2.93 -5.83 0.60
CA VAL A 17 2.92 -5.66 2.06
C VAL A 17 4.09 -6.44 2.65
N SER A 18 4.87 -5.82 3.54
CA SER A 18 6.02 -6.52 4.13
C SER A 18 5.54 -7.79 4.85
N PRO A 19 6.21 -8.95 4.68
CA PRO A 19 5.75 -10.22 5.26
C PRO A 19 5.52 -10.18 6.78
N GLY A 20 6.37 -9.45 7.51
CA GLY A 20 6.24 -9.29 8.97
C GLY A 20 5.39 -8.09 9.41
N HIS A 21 4.69 -7.41 8.51
CA HIS A 21 3.85 -6.26 8.88
C HIS A 21 2.51 -6.68 9.48
N ASP A 22 1.92 -7.77 8.95
CA ASP A 22 0.57 -8.23 9.24
C ASP A 22 0.51 -9.76 9.09
N GLU A 23 -0.10 -10.45 10.05
CA GLU A 23 -0.19 -11.92 10.05
C GLU A 23 -1.15 -12.45 8.98
N THR A 24 -2.11 -11.63 8.53
CA THR A 24 -3.15 -12.03 7.58
C THR A 24 -2.76 -11.68 6.14
N PHE A 25 -2.18 -10.48 5.95
CA PHE A 25 -1.88 -9.94 4.62
C PHE A 25 -0.38 -9.71 4.36
N GLY A 26 0.49 -10.23 5.22
CA GLY A 26 1.93 -10.23 4.98
C GLY A 26 2.26 -10.88 3.63
N ALA A 27 3.14 -10.22 2.86
CA ALA A 27 3.53 -10.60 1.50
C ALA A 27 2.42 -10.46 0.42
N ALA A 28 1.21 -10.04 0.76
CA ALA A 28 0.14 -9.83 -0.21
C ALA A 28 0.44 -8.62 -1.11
N LEU A 29 -0.06 -8.68 -2.35
CA LEU A 29 -0.07 -7.55 -3.28
C LEU A 29 -1.32 -6.71 -3.03
N LEU A 30 -1.12 -5.44 -2.69
CA LEU A 30 -2.16 -4.44 -2.53
C LEU A 30 -2.16 -3.50 -3.73
N ILE A 31 -3.34 -3.29 -4.32
CA ILE A 31 -3.56 -2.28 -5.36
C ILE A 31 -4.11 -1.03 -4.68
N VAL A 32 -3.39 0.09 -4.80
CA VAL A 32 -3.73 1.35 -4.14
C VAL A 32 -4.94 1.99 -4.82
N THR A 33 -5.99 2.24 -4.05
CA THR A 33 -7.18 2.97 -4.52
C THR A 33 -7.27 4.37 -3.92
N GLU A 34 -6.63 4.59 -2.77
CA GLU A 34 -6.65 5.87 -2.09
C GLU A 34 -5.37 6.10 -1.29
N VAL A 35 -4.79 7.30 -1.42
CA VAL A 35 -3.62 7.76 -0.67
C VAL A 35 -4.08 8.78 0.37
N LYS A 36 -3.71 8.58 1.63
CA LYS A 36 -4.09 9.42 2.78
C LYS A 36 -2.86 9.85 3.57
N LEU A 37 -3.01 10.89 4.39
CA LEU A 37 -1.92 11.37 5.26
C LEU A 37 -1.39 10.32 6.24
N TRP A 38 -2.24 9.38 6.66
CA TRP A 38 -1.86 8.32 7.60
C TRP A 38 -1.36 7.03 6.91
N GLY A 39 -1.55 6.88 5.60
CA GLY A 39 -1.34 5.61 4.92
C GLY A 39 -2.03 5.50 3.57
N ILE A 40 -2.17 4.26 3.10
CA ILE A 40 -2.89 3.94 1.86
C ILE A 40 -4.06 3.02 2.16
N LYS A 41 -5.05 3.07 1.26
CA LYS A 41 -6.10 2.07 1.17
C LYS A 41 -6.04 1.42 -0.20
N GLY A 42 -6.40 0.15 -0.22
CA GLY A 42 -6.42 -0.62 -1.43
C GLY A 42 -7.20 -1.91 -1.25
N TYR A 43 -7.09 -2.78 -2.23
CA TYR A 43 -7.56 -4.14 -2.11
C TYR A 43 -6.39 -5.10 -2.31
N VAL A 44 -6.42 -6.18 -1.53
CA VAL A 44 -5.54 -7.33 -1.68
C VAL A 44 -6.33 -8.48 -2.28
N GLN A 45 -5.70 -9.25 -3.15
CA GLN A 45 -6.28 -10.49 -3.65
C GLN A 45 -5.94 -11.63 -2.69
N THR A 46 -6.95 -12.30 -2.16
CA THR A 46 -6.79 -13.52 -1.37
C THR A 46 -7.33 -14.72 -2.14
N PRO A 47 -6.74 -15.92 -1.99
CA PRO A 47 -7.23 -17.12 -2.66
C PRO A 47 -8.68 -17.46 -2.29
N ASP A 48 -9.04 -17.29 -1.01
CA ASP A 48 -10.30 -17.81 -0.47
C ASP A 48 -11.44 -16.78 -0.43
N SER A 49 -11.13 -15.47 -0.44
CA SER A 49 -12.14 -14.41 -0.29
C SER A 49 -12.16 -13.40 -1.44
N GLY A 50 -11.36 -13.62 -2.49
CA GLY A 50 -11.29 -12.69 -3.61
C GLY A 50 -10.65 -11.36 -3.20
N GLN A 51 -11.27 -10.25 -3.59
CA GLN A 51 -10.78 -8.90 -3.28
C GLN A 51 -11.20 -8.48 -1.87
N VAL A 52 -10.22 -8.23 -1.01
CA VAL A 52 -10.44 -7.75 0.36
C VAL A 52 -9.89 -6.34 0.51
N PHE A 53 -10.69 -5.42 1.03
CA PHE A 53 -10.22 -4.07 1.32
C PHE A 53 -9.23 -4.08 2.50
N TYR A 54 -8.07 -3.49 2.27
CA TYR A 54 -7.01 -3.39 3.28
C TYR A 54 -6.52 -1.95 3.42
N ARG A 55 -6.17 -1.58 4.65
CA ARG A 55 -5.67 -0.26 5.03
C ARG A 55 -4.26 -0.44 5.56
N LEU A 56 -3.28 0.05 4.80
CA LEU A 56 -1.88 -0.06 5.18
C LEU A 56 -1.41 1.30 5.72
N PRO A 57 -1.21 1.44 7.04
CA PRO A 57 -0.70 2.68 7.60
C PRO A 57 0.77 2.88 7.21
N TYR A 58 1.19 4.14 7.07
CA TYR A 58 2.60 4.51 7.06
C TYR A 58 3.15 4.31 8.48
N LYS A 59 3.35 3.06 8.91
CA LYS A 59 3.95 2.80 10.22
C LYS A 59 5.36 3.40 10.22
N GLN A 60 5.64 4.28 11.19
CA GLN A 60 6.98 4.75 11.49
C GLN A 60 7.89 3.56 11.83
N LYS A 61 8.80 3.19 10.95
CA LYS A 61 10.10 2.71 11.39
C LYS A 61 11.01 3.93 11.45
N THR A 62 11.23 4.47 12.65
CA THR A 62 12.30 5.43 12.88
C THR A 62 13.61 4.65 12.73
N THR A 63 14.22 4.70 11.56
CA THR A 63 15.67 4.49 11.45
C THR A 63 16.36 5.68 12.10
N GLU A 64 17.61 5.50 12.53
CA GLU A 64 18.43 6.53 13.20
C GLU A 64 18.57 7.83 12.38
N HIS A 65 18.18 7.80 11.10
CA HIS A 65 18.21 8.90 10.12
C HIS A 65 16.85 9.61 9.90
N GLY A 66 15.77 9.23 10.58
CA GLY A 66 14.50 9.95 10.54
C GLY A 66 13.68 9.79 9.25
N GLU A 67 13.99 8.81 8.40
CA GLU A 67 13.18 8.50 7.20
C GLU A 67 11.98 7.63 7.55
N VAL A 68 10.78 8.09 7.19
CA VAL A 68 9.56 7.29 7.24
C VAL A 68 9.53 6.37 6.02
N PHE A 69 10.00 5.14 6.19
CA PHE A 69 9.82 4.13 5.15
C PHE A 69 8.37 3.64 5.14
N PRO A 70 7.75 3.51 3.96
CA PRO A 70 6.41 3.00 3.88
C PRO A 70 6.38 1.50 4.20
N ALA A 71 5.23 1.02 4.70
CA ALA A 71 5.05 -0.34 5.20
C ALA A 71 5.13 -1.46 4.14
N GLY A 72 5.41 -1.12 2.88
CA GLY A 72 5.53 -2.05 1.76
C GLY A 72 6.50 -1.54 0.69
N LEU A 73 6.84 -2.41 -0.25
CA LEU A 73 7.71 -2.11 -1.38
C LEU A 73 6.88 -1.83 -2.63
N ARG A 74 7.24 -0.80 -3.42
CA ARG A 74 6.63 -0.55 -4.74
C ARG A 74 7.05 -1.67 -5.65
N VAL A 75 6.09 -2.45 -6.13
CA VAL A 75 6.34 -3.50 -7.12
C VAL A 75 6.18 -2.94 -8.53
N GLY A 76 5.28 -1.98 -8.72
CA GLY A 76 5.08 -1.27 -9.96
C GLY A 76 3.83 -0.40 -9.93
N THR A 77 3.42 0.09 -11.09
CA THR A 77 2.17 0.84 -11.28
C THR A 77 1.28 0.06 -12.24
N ALA A 78 0.03 -0.16 -11.85
CA ALA A 78 -0.95 -0.85 -12.67
C ALA A 78 -1.42 0.11 -13.79
N HIS A 79 -0.68 0.13 -14.90
CA HIS A 79 -1.19 0.70 -16.14
C HIS A 79 -2.14 -0.31 -16.78
N TRP A 80 -3.45 -0.04 -16.69
CA TRP A 80 -4.41 -0.72 -17.53
C TRP A 80 -4.08 -0.37 -18.98
N LEU A 81 -3.83 -1.38 -19.81
CA LEU A 81 -3.81 -1.23 -21.27
C LEU A 81 -5.21 -0.76 -21.68
N THR A 82 -5.39 0.55 -21.81
CA THR A 82 -6.55 1.11 -22.50
C THR A 82 -6.38 0.75 -23.97
N SER A 83 -7.09 -0.29 -24.43
CA SER A 83 -7.24 -0.57 -25.86
C SER A 83 -8.16 0.44 -26.52
#